data_AF-A0A5I6DY17-F1
#
_entry.id   AF-A0A5I6DY17-F1
#
_cell.length_a   1.000
_cell.length_b   1.000
_cell.length_c   1.000
_cell.angle_alpha   90.00
_cell.angle_beta   90.00
_cell.angle_gamma   90.00
#
_symmetry.space_group_name_H-M   'P 1'
#
loop_
_entity.id
_entity.type
_entity.pdbx_description
1 polymer ?
#
loop_
_entity_poly.entity_id
_entity_poly.type
_entity_poly.pdbx_seq_one_letter_code
_entity_poly.pdbx_strand_id
1 'polypeptide(L)'
;MNNSWWQELMHFFLQGMTLKQLIHMLIILILLIVVMPVSVKEWVNLHNPEILPQYWMYYILLFCVSYVLNGVVNSVYHAVNERIEASTAQQRKAREEKVVRDLFDSLTPGERAYLAFAVAANNQLKTEKGSPESISLLEKGLITRLPSVIGYPDIDRFVIPEKYFNECYMRFAGKSDILMNELIAQDEQLKK
;
A
#
# COMPACT_ATOMS: atom_id res chain seq x y z
N MET A 1 2.63 58.04 11.62
CA MET A 1 3.23 57.32 10.48
C MET A 1 2.59 55.94 10.47
N ASN A 2 1.73 55.67 9.49
CA ASN A 2 0.76 54.57 9.56
C ASN A 2 1.48 53.22 9.37
N ASN A 3 1.20 52.23 10.23
CA ASN A 3 1.79 50.88 10.28
C ASN A 3 1.49 49.99 9.06
N SER A 4 1.18 50.59 7.91
CA SER A 4 0.81 49.98 6.63
C SER A 4 1.80 48.92 6.13
N TRP A 5 3.10 49.21 6.18
CA TRP A 5 4.14 48.31 5.69
C TRP A 5 4.21 46.97 6.47
N TRP A 6 3.96 47.02 7.78
CA TRP A 6 3.91 45.83 8.65
C TRP A 6 2.68 44.97 8.34
N GLN A 7 1.58 45.62 7.98
CA GLN A 7 0.32 44.98 7.64
C GLN A 7 0.39 44.27 6.29
N GLU A 8 1.05 44.90 5.30
CA GLU A 8 1.30 44.29 3.98
C GLU A 8 2.27 43.11 4.07
N LEU A 9 3.33 43.22 4.90
CA LEU A 9 4.24 42.10 5.16
C LEU A 9 3.49 40.91 5.78
N MET A 10 2.68 41.17 6.82
CA MET A 10 1.84 40.14 7.45
C MET A 10 0.86 39.53 6.45
N HIS A 11 0.23 40.35 5.60
CA HIS A 11 -0.70 39.87 4.59
C HIS A 11 0.00 38.99 3.54
N PHE A 12 1.21 39.33 3.12
CA PHE A 12 2.00 38.50 2.21
C PHE A 12 2.32 37.11 2.82
N PHE A 13 2.71 37.08 4.09
CA PHE A 13 2.98 35.82 4.80
C PHE A 13 1.71 35.00 5.06
N LEU A 14 0.58 35.64 5.40
CA LEU A 14 -0.71 34.98 5.65
C LEU A 14 -1.39 34.48 4.37
N GLN A 15 -1.14 35.13 3.23
CA GLN A 15 -1.76 34.76 1.94
C GLN A 15 -0.96 33.70 1.18
N GLY A 16 0.37 33.66 1.37
CA GLY A 16 1.26 32.71 0.70
C GLY A 16 1.49 31.39 1.44
N MET A 17 1.12 31.27 2.73
CA MET A 17 1.40 30.09 3.55
C MET A 17 0.13 29.46 4.13
N THR A 18 0.14 28.13 4.21
CA THR A 18 -0.95 27.39 4.86
C THR A 18 -0.87 27.54 6.39
N LEU A 19 -2.02 27.63 7.08
CA LEU A 19 -2.10 27.74 8.55
C LEU A 19 -1.24 26.67 9.26
N LYS A 20 -1.22 25.45 8.71
CA LYS A 20 -0.42 24.33 9.22
C LYS A 20 1.09 24.61 9.15
N GLN A 21 1.58 25.20 8.07
CA GLN A 21 3.00 25.59 7.92
C GLN A 21 3.36 26.72 8.87
N LEU A 22 2.45 27.68 9.08
CA LEU A 22 2.66 28.79 10.01
C LEU A 22 2.82 28.29 11.46
N ILE A 23 1.98 27.33 11.88
CA ILE A 23 2.10 26.69 13.20
C ILE A 23 3.44 25.96 13.35
N HIS A 24 3.89 25.20 12.34
CA HIS A 24 5.17 24.50 12.39
C HIS A 24 6.36 25.48 12.44
N MET A 25 6.31 26.54 11.65
CA MET A 25 7.29 27.62 11.69
C MET A 25 7.39 28.26 13.08
N LEU A 26 6.26 28.56 13.72
CA LEU A 26 6.25 29.13 15.08
C LEU A 26 6.84 28.18 16.11
N ILE A 27 6.55 26.88 16.02
CA ILE A 27 7.12 25.87 16.93
C ILE A 27 8.64 25.78 16.75
N ILE A 28 9.13 25.74 15.50
CA ILE A 28 10.56 25.71 15.16
C ILE A 28 11.25 27.00 15.66
N LEU A 29 10.61 28.15 15.49
CA LEU A 29 11.09 29.44 15.96
C LEU A 29 11.23 29.48 17.49
N ILE A 30 10.21 29.02 18.23
CA ILE A 30 10.24 28.96 19.70
C ILE A 30 11.38 28.04 20.16
N LEU A 31 11.53 26.87 19.52
CA LEU A 31 12.62 25.94 19.83
C LEU A 31 13.99 26.57 19.57
N LEU A 32 14.17 27.25 18.43
CA LEU A 32 15.39 27.99 18.10
C LEU A 32 15.71 29.07 19.14
N ILE A 33 14.70 29.81 19.61
CA ILE A 33 14.89 30.85 20.64
C ILE A 33 15.37 30.25 21.97
N VAL A 34 14.84 29.08 22.34
CA VAL A 34 15.18 28.37 23.60
C VAL A 34 16.56 27.72 23.53
N VAL A 35 16.91 27.11 22.40
CA VAL A 35 18.17 26.37 22.23
C VAL A 35 19.36 27.30 21.90
N MET A 36 19.12 28.47 21.30
CA MET A 36 20.17 29.41 20.92
C MET A 36 20.92 29.98 22.15
N PRO A 37 22.25 29.83 22.22
CA PRO A 37 23.06 30.37 23.32
C PRO A 37 23.16 31.89 23.27
N VAL A 38 23.35 32.49 24.44
CA VAL A 38 23.37 33.95 24.66
C VAL A 38 24.45 34.66 23.83
N SER A 39 25.55 33.97 23.53
CA SER A 39 26.67 34.46 22.72
C SER A 39 26.27 34.84 21.29
N VAL A 40 25.30 34.14 20.68
CA VAL A 40 24.83 34.45 19.32
C VAL A 40 23.97 35.71 19.32
N LYS A 41 23.22 35.96 20.40
CA LYS A 41 22.41 37.18 20.56
C LYS A 41 23.29 38.42 20.61
N GLU A 42 24.40 38.35 21.34
CA GLU A 42 25.34 39.45 21.51
C GLU A 42 26.13 39.75 20.22
N TRP A 43 26.55 38.71 19.49
CA TRP A 43 27.27 38.87 18.22
C TRP A 43 26.41 39.56 17.14
N VAL A 44 25.14 39.16 17.00
CA VAL A 44 24.22 39.79 16.05
C VAL A 44 23.88 41.22 16.48
N ASN A 45 23.75 41.46 17.80
CA ASN A 45 23.45 42.79 18.32
C ASN A 45 24.61 43.79 18.13
N LEU A 46 25.86 43.32 18.02
CA LEU A 46 27.03 44.17 17.77
C LEU A 46 27.00 44.87 16.39
N HIS A 47 26.18 44.34 15.46
CA HIS A 47 26.00 44.88 14.11
C HIS A 47 24.65 45.61 13.94
N ASN A 48 23.88 45.80 15.02
CA ASN A 48 22.59 46.50 14.93
C ASN A 48 22.82 48.02 14.75
N PRO A 49 22.27 48.64 13.69
CA PRO A 49 22.24 50.10 13.59
C PRO A 49 21.30 50.68 14.67
N GLU A 50 21.74 51.74 15.37
CA GLU A 50 21.07 52.36 16.53
C GLU A 50 19.64 52.90 16.29
N ILE A 51 19.15 52.83 15.07
CA ILE A 51 17.85 53.36 14.63
C ILE A 51 16.70 52.33 14.83
N LEU A 52 17.02 51.07 15.13
CA LEU A 52 16.05 49.99 15.32
C LEU A 52 16.01 49.48 16.77
N PRO A 53 14.88 48.91 17.23
CA PRO A 53 14.76 48.32 18.56
C PRO A 53 15.84 47.26 18.82
N GLN A 54 16.28 47.14 20.07
CA GLN A 54 17.32 46.20 20.46
C GLN A 54 16.94 44.74 20.07
N TYR A 55 17.88 43.99 19.50
CA TYR A 55 17.74 42.59 19.06
C TYR A 55 16.78 42.30 17.89
N TRP A 56 16.28 43.31 17.19
CA TRP A 56 15.30 43.11 16.11
C TRP A 56 15.83 42.27 14.93
N MET A 57 17.06 42.56 14.50
CA MET A 57 17.74 41.81 13.43
C MET A 57 17.95 40.33 13.79
N TYR A 58 18.18 40.03 15.07
CA TYR A 58 18.32 38.66 15.56
C TYR A 58 17.00 37.88 15.42
N TYR A 59 15.87 38.47 15.78
CA TYR A 59 14.57 37.82 15.64
C TYR A 59 14.15 37.62 14.19
N ILE A 60 14.46 38.58 13.30
CA ILE A 60 14.21 38.43 11.86
C ILE A 60 15.06 37.29 11.28
N LEU A 61 16.34 37.20 11.66
CA LEU A 61 17.23 36.13 11.21
C LEU A 61 16.73 34.76 11.69
N LEU A 62 16.31 34.63 12.94
CA LEU A 62 15.72 33.38 13.45
C LEU A 62 14.43 33.00 12.72
N PHE A 63 13.60 33.99 12.39
CA PHE A 63 12.39 33.78 11.60
C PHE A 63 12.74 33.25 10.20
N CYS A 64 13.72 33.84 9.51
CA CYS A 64 14.21 33.34 8.23
C CYS A 64 14.75 31.90 8.31
N VAL A 65 15.52 31.58 9.36
CA VAL A 65 16.05 30.23 9.59
C VAL A 65 14.91 29.23 9.83
N SER A 66 13.88 29.59 10.60
CA SER A 66 12.71 28.73 10.81
C SER A 66 11.95 28.44 9.51
N TYR A 67 11.91 29.40 8.58
CA TYR A 67 11.27 29.22 7.27
C TYR A 67 12.01 28.22 6.39
N VAL A 68 13.33 28.37 6.29
CA VAL A 68 14.18 27.45 5.51
C VAL A 68 14.10 26.04 6.11
N LEU A 69 14.19 25.91 7.44
CA LEU A 69 14.08 24.61 8.11
C LEU A 69 12.72 23.96 7.88
N ASN A 70 11.62 24.72 7.94
CA ASN A 70 10.28 24.19 7.66
C ASN A 70 10.16 23.67 6.21
N GLY A 71 10.75 24.37 5.24
CA GLY A 71 10.80 23.92 3.85
C GLY A 71 11.59 22.62 3.67
N VAL A 72 12.77 22.52 4.30
CA VAL A 72 13.62 21.32 4.27
C VAL A 72 12.91 20.13 4.93
N VAL A 73 12.34 20.35 6.11
CA VAL A 73 11.61 19.32 6.86
C VAL A 73 10.43 18.79 6.03
N ASN A 74 9.64 19.67 5.43
CA ASN A 74 8.51 19.26 4.59
C ASN A 74 8.96 18.46 3.36
N SER A 75 10.03 18.88 2.69
CA SER A 75 10.60 18.15 1.54
C SER A 75 11.11 16.76 1.93
N VAL A 76 11.81 16.65 3.07
CA VAL A 76 12.29 15.36 3.59
C VAL A 76 11.12 14.46 3.99
N TYR A 77 10.09 14.99 4.65
CA TYR A 77 8.91 14.22 5.02
C TYR A 77 8.19 13.64 3.79
N HIS A 78 8.01 14.42 2.73
CA HIS A 78 7.38 13.92 1.50
C HIS A 78 8.22 12.83 0.84
N ALA A 79 9.54 13.03 0.71
CA ALA A 79 10.44 12.05 0.12
C ALA A 79 10.50 10.73 0.94
N VAL A 80 10.44 10.83 2.26
CA VAL A 80 10.41 9.66 3.15
C VAL A 80 9.07 8.95 3.07
N ASN A 81 7.95 9.69 3.06
CA ASN A 81 6.63 9.10 3.00
C ASN A 81 6.39 8.35 1.67
N GLU A 82 6.82 8.91 0.55
CA GLU A 82 6.76 8.23 -0.75
C GLU A 82 7.54 6.91 -0.76
N ARG A 83 8.73 6.89 -0.14
CA ARG A 83 9.54 5.65 -0.03
C ARG A 83 8.90 4.63 0.91
N ILE A 84 8.28 5.07 2.01
CA ILE A 84 7.57 4.18 2.94
C ILE A 84 6.31 3.61 2.27
N GLU A 85 5.54 4.43 1.55
CA GLU A 85 4.36 3.99 0.81
C GLU A 85 4.73 2.99 -0.29
N ALA A 86 5.79 3.25 -1.06
CA ALA A 86 6.27 2.31 -2.07
C ALA A 86 6.74 0.99 -1.45
N SER A 87 7.50 1.04 -0.36
CA SER A 87 7.99 -0.15 0.36
C SER A 87 6.85 -0.98 0.97
N THR A 88 5.88 -0.31 1.62
CA THR A 88 4.72 -0.99 2.21
C THR A 88 3.80 -1.59 1.15
N ALA A 89 3.60 -0.90 0.02
CA ALA A 89 2.86 -1.44 -1.12
C ALA A 89 3.55 -2.69 -1.71
N GLN A 90 4.88 -2.66 -1.85
CA GLN A 90 5.65 -3.81 -2.33
C GLN A 90 5.58 -4.99 -1.34
N GLN A 91 5.68 -4.73 -0.04
CA GLN A 91 5.53 -5.77 0.98
C GLN A 91 4.12 -6.39 0.98
N ARG A 92 3.07 -5.58 0.77
CA ARG A 92 1.70 -6.10 0.62
C ARG A 92 1.58 -7.03 -0.58
N LYS A 93 2.09 -6.63 -1.75
CA LYS A 93 2.11 -7.47 -2.95
C LYS A 93 2.87 -8.78 -2.72
N ALA A 94 4.05 -8.72 -2.12
CA ALA A 94 4.85 -9.91 -1.82
C ALA A 94 4.13 -10.86 -0.84
N ARG A 95 3.41 -10.31 0.15
CA ARG A 95 2.61 -11.11 1.09
C ARG A 95 1.43 -11.77 0.39
N GLU A 96 0.72 -11.04 -0.47
CA GLU A 96 -0.38 -11.59 -1.26
C GLU A 96 0.09 -12.71 -2.19
N GLU A 97 1.20 -12.50 -2.91
CA GLU A 97 1.80 -13.54 -3.75
C GLU A 97 2.20 -14.77 -2.95
N LYS A 98 2.78 -14.58 -1.75
CA LYS A 98 3.14 -15.70 -0.87
C LYS A 98 1.91 -16.47 -0.42
N VAL A 99 0.85 -15.79 0.01
CA VAL A 99 -0.42 -16.43 0.39
C VAL A 99 -1.02 -17.21 -0.76
N VAL A 100 -0.99 -16.66 -1.98
CA VAL A 100 -1.47 -17.37 -3.18
C VAL A 100 -0.62 -18.61 -3.46
N ARG A 101 0.71 -18.51 -3.40
CA ARG A 101 1.59 -19.68 -3.58
C ARG A 101 1.32 -20.77 -2.54
N ASP A 102 1.29 -20.41 -1.26
CA ASP A 102 1.03 -21.34 -0.16
C ASP A 102 -0.35 -22.02 -0.34
N LEU A 103 -1.36 -21.29 -0.82
CA LEU A 103 -2.68 -21.83 -1.14
C LEU A 103 -2.61 -22.89 -2.24
N PHE A 104 -1.94 -22.61 -3.36
CA PHE A 104 -1.80 -23.58 -4.46
C PHE A 104 -0.91 -24.78 -4.10
N ASP A 105 0.10 -24.57 -3.25
CA ASP A 105 1.01 -25.63 -2.82
C ASP A 105 0.29 -26.61 -1.86
N SER A 106 -0.67 -26.11 -1.07
CA SER A 106 -1.54 -26.92 -0.20
C SER A 106 -2.58 -27.80 -0.93
N LEU A 107 -2.70 -27.67 -2.26
CA LEU A 107 -3.69 -28.41 -3.03
C LEU A 107 -3.33 -29.89 -3.18
N THR A 108 -4.32 -30.75 -3.00
CA THR A 108 -4.19 -32.18 -3.26
C THR A 108 -4.10 -32.44 -4.77
N PRO A 109 -3.56 -33.60 -5.20
CA PRO A 109 -3.52 -33.98 -6.62
C PRO A 109 -4.90 -33.93 -7.30
N GLY A 110 -5.95 -34.37 -6.58
CA GLY A 110 -7.35 -34.30 -7.04
C GLY A 110 -7.81 -32.88 -7.32
N GLU A 111 -7.57 -31.97 -6.38
CA GLU A 111 -7.90 -30.56 -6.53
C GLU A 111 -7.14 -29.90 -7.70
N ARG A 112 -5.86 -30.25 -7.88
CA ARG A 112 -5.03 -29.73 -8.99
C ARG A 112 -5.56 -30.19 -10.35
N ALA A 113 -5.93 -31.47 -10.48
CA ALA A 113 -6.53 -31.98 -11.70
C ALA A 113 -7.87 -31.29 -11.98
N TYR A 114 -8.69 -31.09 -10.94
CA TYR A 114 -9.98 -30.41 -11.04
C TYR A 114 -9.84 -28.97 -11.56
N LEU A 115 -8.84 -28.22 -11.07
CA LEU A 115 -8.51 -26.90 -11.61
C LEU A 115 -7.96 -26.95 -13.04
N ALA A 116 -7.15 -27.97 -13.38
CA ALA A 116 -6.66 -28.17 -14.74
C ALA A 116 -7.81 -28.44 -15.73
N PHE A 117 -8.80 -29.24 -15.33
CA PHE A 117 -10.01 -29.46 -16.11
C PHE A 117 -10.84 -28.18 -16.26
N ALA A 118 -10.96 -27.37 -15.20
CA ALA A 118 -11.65 -26.08 -15.29
C ALA A 118 -10.96 -25.13 -16.27
N VAL A 119 -9.62 -25.07 -16.26
CA VAL A 119 -8.83 -24.27 -17.22
C VAL A 119 -9.02 -24.78 -18.65
N ALA A 120 -8.96 -26.10 -18.86
CA ALA A 120 -9.17 -26.72 -20.17
C ALA A 120 -10.60 -26.50 -20.71
N ALA A 121 -11.60 -26.50 -19.82
CA ALA A 121 -13.01 -26.24 -20.14
C ALA A 121 -13.36 -24.74 -20.23
N ASN A 122 -12.37 -23.87 -20.46
CA ASN A 122 -12.54 -22.42 -20.55
C ASN A 122 -13.31 -21.82 -19.36
N ASN A 123 -12.90 -22.22 -18.15
CA ASN A 123 -13.46 -21.80 -16.87
C ASN A 123 -14.92 -22.23 -16.61
N GLN A 124 -15.47 -23.17 -17.39
CA GLN A 124 -16.82 -23.67 -17.21
C GLN A 124 -16.80 -25.13 -16.76
N LEU A 125 -16.67 -25.34 -15.46
CA LEU A 125 -16.68 -26.68 -14.92
C LEU A 125 -18.11 -27.11 -14.56
N LYS A 126 -18.47 -28.35 -14.92
CA LYS A 126 -19.73 -29.01 -14.57
C LYS A 126 -19.40 -30.32 -13.89
N THR A 127 -19.90 -30.54 -12.69
CA THR A 127 -19.68 -31.82 -11.99
C THR A 127 -20.92 -32.29 -11.28
N GLU A 128 -20.92 -33.57 -10.95
CA GLU A 128 -21.91 -34.14 -10.06
C GLU A 128 -21.87 -33.43 -8.70
N LYS A 129 -23.06 -33.24 -8.14
CA LYS A 129 -23.25 -32.57 -6.87
C LYS A 129 -22.60 -33.37 -5.75
N GLY A 130 -21.79 -32.69 -4.94
CA GLY A 130 -21.19 -33.28 -3.74
C GLY A 130 -19.82 -33.93 -3.95
N SER A 131 -19.15 -33.72 -5.09
CA SER A 131 -17.75 -34.16 -5.24
C SER A 131 -16.86 -33.54 -4.16
N PRO A 132 -16.04 -34.34 -3.43
CA PRO A 132 -15.27 -33.86 -2.29
C PRO A 132 -14.24 -32.79 -2.68
N GLU A 133 -13.65 -32.91 -3.88
CA GLU A 133 -12.70 -31.93 -4.41
C GLU A 133 -13.38 -30.58 -4.68
N SER A 134 -14.62 -30.58 -5.19
CA SER A 134 -15.37 -29.34 -5.43
C SER A 134 -15.74 -28.62 -4.13
N ILE A 135 -16.07 -29.38 -3.08
CA ILE A 135 -16.41 -28.82 -1.77
C ILE A 135 -15.16 -28.20 -1.15
N SER A 136 -14.03 -28.93 -1.15
CA SER A 136 -12.77 -28.44 -0.61
C SER A 136 -12.26 -27.19 -1.37
N LEU A 137 -12.34 -27.18 -2.71
CA LEU A 137 -11.98 -26.01 -3.51
C LEU A 137 -12.92 -24.81 -3.29
N LEU A 138 -14.21 -25.06 -3.02
CA LEU A 138 -15.19 -24.03 -2.68
C LEU A 138 -14.89 -23.42 -1.29
N GLU A 139 -14.56 -24.24 -0.31
CA GLU A 139 -14.13 -23.81 1.04
C GLU A 139 -12.83 -22.99 0.98
N LYS A 140 -11.89 -23.38 0.12
CA LYS A 140 -10.65 -22.64 -0.17
C LYS A 140 -10.87 -21.36 -1.00
N GLY A 141 -12.09 -21.12 -1.50
CA GLY A 141 -12.44 -19.95 -2.30
C GLY A 141 -11.79 -19.91 -3.68
N LEU A 142 -11.29 -21.04 -4.17
CA LEU A 142 -10.63 -21.17 -5.49
C LEU A 142 -11.63 -21.37 -6.62
N ILE A 143 -12.86 -21.79 -6.30
CA ILE A 143 -13.99 -21.88 -7.22
C ILE A 143 -15.22 -21.20 -6.62
N THR A 144 -16.13 -20.76 -7.46
CA THR A 144 -17.43 -20.20 -7.08
C THR A 144 -18.54 -20.98 -7.76
N ARG A 145 -19.57 -21.34 -7.00
CA ARG A 145 -20.75 -22.04 -7.53
C ARG A 145 -21.61 -21.06 -8.33
N LEU A 146 -21.90 -21.43 -9.57
CA LEU A 146 -22.88 -20.75 -10.42
C LEU A 146 -24.30 -21.26 -10.11
N PRO A 147 -25.35 -20.46 -10.41
CA PRO A 147 -26.72 -20.92 -10.26
C PRO A 147 -26.99 -22.19 -11.07
N SER A 148 -27.71 -23.12 -10.44
CA SER A 148 -28.10 -24.39 -11.07
C SER A 148 -28.96 -24.15 -12.31
N VAL A 149 -28.77 -24.98 -13.33
CA VAL A 149 -29.55 -24.90 -14.56
C VAL A 149 -30.88 -25.61 -14.36
N ILE A 150 -31.97 -24.96 -14.79
CA ILE A 150 -33.32 -25.54 -14.76
C ILE A 150 -33.31 -26.85 -15.55
N GLY A 151 -33.67 -27.96 -14.90
CA GLY A 151 -33.73 -29.30 -15.52
C GLY A 151 -32.57 -30.25 -15.15
N TYR A 152 -31.52 -29.78 -14.46
CA TYR A 152 -30.39 -30.62 -14.02
C TYR A 152 -30.05 -30.37 -12.54
N PRO A 153 -30.88 -30.84 -11.59
CA PRO A 153 -30.70 -30.57 -10.15
C PRO A 153 -29.47 -31.25 -9.53
N ASP A 154 -28.92 -32.26 -10.21
CA ASP A 154 -27.81 -33.09 -9.73
C ASP A 154 -26.44 -32.61 -10.23
N ILE A 155 -26.40 -31.54 -11.04
CA ILE A 155 -25.17 -30.99 -11.62
C ILE A 155 -24.89 -29.61 -11.01
N ASP A 156 -23.73 -29.49 -10.37
CA ASP A 156 -23.18 -28.21 -9.94
C ASP A 156 -22.31 -27.61 -11.05
N ARG A 157 -22.37 -26.29 -11.18
CA ARG A 157 -21.53 -25.52 -12.11
C ARG A 157 -20.58 -24.66 -11.31
N PHE A 158 -19.31 -24.67 -11.69
CA PHE A 158 -18.27 -23.90 -11.01
C PHE A 158 -17.46 -23.07 -11.99
N VAL A 159 -16.99 -21.94 -11.49
CA VAL A 159 -16.10 -20.99 -12.17
C VAL A 159 -14.95 -20.65 -11.24
N ILE A 160 -13.72 -20.61 -11.75
CA ILE A 160 -12.56 -20.04 -11.07
C ILE A 160 -12.71 -18.51 -11.10
N PRO A 161 -12.70 -17.82 -9.95
CA PRO A 161 -12.73 -16.36 -9.90
C PRO A 161 -11.59 -15.74 -10.71
N GLU A 162 -11.84 -14.59 -11.32
CA GLU A 162 -10.86 -13.86 -12.15
C GLU A 162 -9.52 -13.63 -11.41
N LYS A 163 -9.58 -13.35 -10.10
CA LYS A 163 -8.43 -13.19 -9.21
C LYS A 163 -7.44 -14.37 -9.29
N TYR A 164 -7.93 -15.60 -9.45
CA TYR A 164 -7.11 -16.81 -9.45
C TYR A 164 -6.98 -17.43 -10.85
N PHE A 165 -7.81 -17.01 -11.81
CA PHE A 165 -7.85 -17.60 -13.14
C PHE A 165 -6.50 -17.55 -13.86
N ASN A 166 -5.81 -16.40 -13.82
CA ASN A 166 -4.51 -16.27 -14.46
C ASN A 166 -3.46 -17.20 -13.83
N GLU A 167 -3.43 -17.30 -12.50
CA GLU A 167 -2.50 -18.20 -11.80
C GLU A 167 -2.80 -19.68 -12.10
N CYS A 168 -4.08 -20.06 -12.11
CA CYS A 168 -4.53 -21.39 -12.52
C CYS A 168 -4.13 -21.70 -13.97
N TYR A 169 -4.31 -20.74 -14.88
CA TYR A 169 -3.94 -20.89 -16.28
C TYR A 169 -2.44 -21.14 -16.42
N MET A 170 -1.60 -20.31 -15.79
CA MET A 170 -0.14 -20.46 -15.82
C MET A 170 0.34 -21.79 -15.24
N ARG A 171 -0.32 -22.28 -14.18
CA ARG A 171 0.09 -23.53 -13.51
C ARG A 171 -0.40 -24.79 -14.22
N PHE A 172 -1.61 -24.77 -14.77
CA PHE A 172 -2.33 -25.98 -15.16
C PHE A 172 -2.70 -26.07 -16.65
N ALA A 173 -2.53 -25.02 -17.45
CA ALA A 173 -2.81 -25.08 -18.88
C ALA A 173 -1.98 -26.20 -19.56
N GLY A 174 -2.67 -27.07 -20.31
CA GLY A 174 -2.07 -28.21 -21.01
C GLY A 174 -1.63 -29.38 -20.12
N LYS A 175 -1.94 -29.37 -18.82
CA LYS A 175 -1.55 -30.44 -17.87
C LYS A 175 -2.70 -31.34 -17.41
N SER A 176 -3.91 -31.17 -17.96
CA SER A 176 -5.10 -31.96 -17.59
C SER A 176 -4.83 -33.46 -17.69
N ASP A 177 -4.25 -33.89 -18.80
CA ASP A 177 -4.09 -35.32 -19.10
C ASP A 177 -3.00 -35.96 -18.25
N ILE A 178 -1.95 -35.19 -17.94
CA ILE A 178 -0.83 -35.63 -17.08
C ILE A 178 -1.32 -35.82 -15.64
N LEU A 179 -2.06 -34.83 -15.11
CA LEU A 179 -2.59 -34.88 -13.74
C LEU A 179 -3.66 -35.96 -13.59
N MET A 180 -4.44 -36.23 -14.64
CA MET A 180 -5.40 -37.34 -14.65
C MET A 180 -4.70 -38.69 -14.59
N ASN A 181 -3.64 -38.89 -15.37
CA ASN A 181 -2.86 -40.13 -15.33
C ASN A 181 -2.16 -40.34 -13.98
N GLU A 182 -1.70 -39.27 -13.34
CA GLU A 182 -1.11 -39.31 -11.99
C GLU A 182 -2.15 -39.69 -10.92
N LEU A 183 -3.38 -39.18 -11.04
CA LEU A 183 -4.50 -39.56 -10.18
C LEU A 183 -4.87 -41.04 -10.32
N ILE A 184 -4.97 -41.53 -11.57
CA ILE A 184 -5.27 -42.94 -11.84
C ILE A 184 -4.19 -43.84 -11.23
N ALA A 185 -2.91 -43.48 -11.39
CA ALA A 185 -1.80 -44.22 -10.82
C ALA A 185 -1.80 -44.23 -9.28
N GLN A 186 -2.21 -43.13 -8.63
CA GLN A 186 -2.36 -43.09 -7.17
C GLN A 186 -3.51 -43.97 -6.66
N ASP A 187 -4.65 -43.97 -7.35
CA ASP A 187 -5.80 -44.82 -7.00
C ASP A 187 -5.48 -46.32 -7.15
N GLU A 188 -4.70 -46.69 -8.17
CA GLU A 188 -4.20 -48.06 -8.34
C GLU A 188 -3.22 -48.50 -7.23
N GLN A 189 -2.45 -47.57 -6.66
CA GLN A 189 -1.56 -47.88 -5.54
C GLN A 189 -2.30 -48.00 -4.20
N LEU A 190 -3.38 -47.24 -3.99
CA LEU A 190 -4.23 -47.32 -2.79
C LEU A 190 -5.07 -48.60 -2.72
N LYS A 191 -5.30 -49.25 -3.87
CA LYS A 191 -6.07 -50.50 -3.99
C LYS A 191 -5.22 -51.78 -3.85
N LYS A 192 -3.90 -51.67 -3.68
CA LYS A 192 -2.98 -52.77 -3.37
C LYS A 192 -2.72 -52.87 -1.87
#